data_AF-A0A9P8XXA0-F1
#
_entry.id   AF-A0A9P8XXA0-F1
#
_cell.length_a   1.000
_cell.length_b   1.000
_cell.length_c   1.000
_cell.angle_alpha   90.00
_cell.angle_beta   90.00
_cell.angle_gamma   90.00
#
_symmetry.space_group_name_H-M   'P 1'
#
loop_
_entity.id
_entity.type
_entity.pdbx_description
1 polymer ?
#
loop_
_entity_poly.entity_id
_entity_poly.type
_entity_poly.pdbx_seq_one_letter_code
_entity_poly.pdbx_strand_id
1 'polypeptide(L)'
;MVSDAAVRTSVANLVTSRPLVAVFFAGATGIGHYTLRELARATADHPGAKGFRAYVVARRENVAREVIAECGALIRDGVSDVAVVDDVTGGGGGGGDGVEGDAGAGSKATAEFVFVQTSDLSLMGEVDRVCARITELETARAGRAGDVARIDYLLFTQGCVVYQPRKDTEEGLDFTMSILYYSRMRALTQLLPLLLAASRSSSSASSSSPPAEQQPDNHATVVSVFAAGTEDTLHAENLALDNPVSDYTYNTARSHMNYMHTLFFEQLARDPPEPGRPTPTGSGKGLTLVHVFPGLVNGPGFQSSEMPSWFRVLWSWVVVPLLGWAAFTKAEVCGRRILSLTDAQRYPPSSSSSSSSSPPTGSNAAGGGSVEEGVVRSTTGETGPGGGTYALGSSIDDTFNSAKYAGLDRAAMREAVWRHTMDAFDTIAAGKVFTGAKQAAQ
;
A
#
# COMPACT_ATOMS: atom_id res chain seq x y z
N MET A 1 -14.87 -10.26 -12.20
CA MET A 1 -13.46 -10.47 -12.58
C MET A 1 -13.14 -9.62 -13.79
N VAL A 2 -12.18 -8.72 -13.65
CA VAL A 2 -11.69 -7.88 -14.75
C VAL A 2 -10.93 -8.71 -15.77
N SER A 3 -11.11 -8.38 -17.05
CA SER A 3 -10.37 -9.02 -18.13
C SER A 3 -8.89 -8.62 -18.10
N ASP A 4 -7.97 -9.51 -18.49
CA ASP A 4 -6.54 -9.17 -18.60
C ASP A 4 -6.31 -7.98 -19.55
N ALA A 5 -7.14 -7.84 -20.59
CA ALA A 5 -7.10 -6.70 -21.50
C ALA A 5 -7.37 -5.37 -20.78
N ALA A 6 -8.43 -5.30 -19.95
CA ALA A 6 -8.73 -4.08 -19.19
C ALA A 6 -7.63 -3.76 -18.16
N VAL A 7 -7.05 -4.79 -17.50
CA VAL A 7 -5.90 -4.62 -16.61
C VAL A 7 -4.69 -4.03 -17.37
N ARG A 8 -4.39 -4.52 -18.57
CA ARG A 8 -3.29 -3.99 -19.42
C ARG A 8 -3.55 -2.55 -19.84
N THR A 9 -4.77 -2.22 -20.27
CA THR A 9 -5.16 -0.84 -20.62
C THR A 9 -4.98 0.11 -19.44
N SER A 10 -5.42 -0.30 -18.24
CA SER A 10 -5.26 0.47 -17.01
C SER A 10 -3.78 0.77 -16.70
N VAL A 11 -2.90 -0.25 -16.80
CA VAL A 11 -1.46 -0.09 -16.58
C VAL A 11 -0.80 0.78 -17.67
N ALA A 12 -1.22 0.67 -18.93
CA ALA A 12 -0.76 1.52 -20.01
C ALA A 12 -1.11 3.00 -19.77
N ASN A 13 -2.34 3.26 -19.32
CA ASN A 13 -2.80 4.60 -18.97
C ASN A 13 -2.00 5.17 -17.79
N LEU A 14 -1.69 4.35 -16.78
CA LEU A 14 -0.89 4.75 -15.64
C LEU A 14 0.47 5.33 -16.08
N VAL A 15 1.24 4.58 -16.88
CA VAL A 15 2.61 4.99 -17.27
C VAL A 15 2.67 6.12 -18.31
N THR A 16 1.58 6.34 -19.05
CA THR A 16 1.49 7.41 -20.08
C THR A 16 0.83 8.69 -19.57
N SER A 17 0.14 8.65 -18.43
CA SER A 17 -0.58 9.81 -17.87
C SER A 17 0.36 10.90 -17.33
N ARG A 18 1.31 10.56 -16.47
CA ARG A 18 2.23 11.50 -15.81
C ARG A 18 3.46 10.79 -15.21
N PRO A 19 4.54 11.52 -14.90
CA PRO A 19 5.68 10.95 -14.17
C PRO A 19 5.24 10.49 -12.77
N LEU A 20 5.54 9.23 -12.43
CA LEU A 20 5.12 8.59 -11.19
C LEU A 20 6.21 8.62 -10.12
N VAL A 21 5.83 8.84 -8.86
CA VAL A 21 6.68 8.55 -7.70
C VAL A 21 6.11 7.37 -6.94
N ALA A 22 6.84 6.26 -6.90
CA ALA A 22 6.40 5.00 -6.33
C ALA A 22 7.34 4.51 -5.22
N VAL A 23 6.79 3.96 -4.14
CA VAL A 23 7.54 3.40 -3.02
C VAL A 23 7.15 1.94 -2.82
N PHE A 24 8.15 1.05 -2.83
CA PHE A 24 7.97 -0.40 -2.73
C PHE A 24 8.60 -0.93 -1.44
N PHE A 25 7.79 -1.13 -0.40
CA PHE A 25 8.22 -1.85 0.80
C PHE A 25 8.31 -3.35 0.51
N ALA A 26 9.54 -3.88 0.67
CA ALA A 26 9.97 -5.20 0.20
C ALA A 26 9.99 -5.37 -1.33
N GLY A 27 10.36 -4.31 -2.07
CA GLY A 27 10.39 -4.29 -3.54
C GLY A 27 11.39 -5.25 -4.22
N ALA A 28 12.32 -5.87 -3.48
CA ALA A 28 13.36 -6.72 -4.05
C ALA A 28 13.00 -8.22 -4.12
N THR A 29 11.82 -8.64 -3.64
CA THR A 29 11.41 -10.07 -3.68
C THR A 29 9.91 -10.23 -3.84
N GLY A 30 9.47 -11.38 -4.38
CA GLY A 30 8.06 -11.75 -4.44
C GLY A 30 7.19 -10.70 -5.15
N ILE A 31 6.03 -10.39 -4.58
CA ILE A 31 5.04 -9.49 -5.16
C ILE A 31 5.60 -8.07 -5.37
N GLY A 32 6.45 -7.58 -4.47
CA GLY A 32 7.10 -6.27 -4.62
C GLY A 32 7.97 -6.22 -5.87
N HIS A 33 8.81 -7.24 -6.09
CA HIS A 33 9.63 -7.35 -7.31
C HIS A 33 8.73 -7.47 -8.54
N TYR A 34 7.74 -8.36 -8.53
CA TYR A 34 6.88 -8.57 -9.70
C TYR A 34 6.12 -7.31 -10.10
N THR A 35 5.69 -6.50 -9.13
CA THR A 35 5.02 -5.22 -9.40
C THR A 35 5.98 -4.19 -9.97
N LEU A 36 7.19 -4.05 -9.40
CA LEU A 36 8.23 -3.15 -9.92
C LEU A 36 8.66 -3.53 -11.36
N ARG A 37 8.81 -4.82 -11.62
CA ARG A 37 9.14 -5.35 -12.95
C ARG A 37 8.03 -5.06 -13.96
N GLU A 38 6.76 -5.18 -13.58
CA GLU A 38 5.65 -4.82 -14.47
C GLU A 38 5.56 -3.31 -14.70
N LEU A 39 5.90 -2.46 -13.72
CA LEU A 39 6.01 -1.01 -13.94
C LEU A 39 7.12 -0.69 -14.96
N ALA A 40 8.29 -1.33 -14.83
CA ALA A 40 9.39 -1.17 -15.77
C ALA A 40 9.03 -1.66 -17.17
N ARG A 41 8.43 -2.84 -17.29
CA ARG A 41 7.94 -3.40 -18.55
C ARG A 41 6.88 -2.51 -19.21
N ALA A 42 5.87 -2.07 -18.45
CA ALA A 42 4.85 -1.18 -18.98
C ALA A 42 5.45 0.14 -19.47
N THR A 43 6.42 0.68 -18.75
CA THR A 43 7.17 1.86 -19.20
C THR A 43 7.93 1.59 -20.50
N ALA A 44 8.61 0.45 -20.60
CA ALA A 44 9.38 0.03 -21.77
C ALA A 44 8.52 -0.17 -23.03
N ASP A 45 7.33 -0.73 -22.87
CA ASP A 45 6.48 -1.19 -23.97
C ASP A 45 5.61 -0.06 -24.59
N HIS A 46 5.47 1.09 -23.92
CA HIS A 46 4.55 2.15 -24.34
C HIS A 46 5.28 3.43 -24.77
N PRO A 47 5.24 3.76 -26.07
CA PRO A 47 5.68 5.07 -26.56
C PRO A 47 4.92 6.20 -25.84
N GLY A 48 5.63 7.27 -25.47
CA GLY A 48 5.04 8.39 -24.73
C GLY A 48 4.90 8.17 -23.22
N ALA A 49 5.43 7.06 -22.68
CA ALA A 49 5.59 6.87 -21.23
C ALA A 49 6.31 8.07 -20.59
N LYS A 50 5.83 8.48 -19.42
CA LYS A 50 6.26 9.73 -18.75
C LYS A 50 7.39 9.53 -17.75
N GLY A 51 7.86 8.29 -17.60
CA GLY A 51 8.91 7.94 -16.65
C GLY A 51 8.41 7.80 -15.22
N PHE A 52 9.31 7.41 -14.32
CA PHE A 52 9.00 7.22 -12.91
C PHE A 52 10.24 7.34 -12.02
N ARG A 53 10.01 7.55 -10.72
CA ARG A 53 10.98 7.35 -9.65
C ARG A 53 10.47 6.26 -8.72
N ALA A 54 11.27 5.22 -8.49
CA ALA A 54 10.92 4.08 -7.64
C ALA A 54 11.88 3.98 -6.44
N TYR A 55 11.36 4.17 -5.23
CA TYR A 55 12.08 3.88 -3.99
C TYR A 55 11.91 2.40 -3.65
N VAL A 56 13.01 1.65 -3.74
CA VAL A 56 13.04 0.20 -3.50
C VAL A 56 13.55 -0.05 -2.09
N VAL A 57 12.63 -0.31 -1.16
CA VAL A 57 12.98 -0.60 0.24
C VAL A 57 13.28 -2.09 0.39
N ALA A 58 14.50 -2.44 0.77
CA ALA A 58 14.91 -3.83 0.95
C ALA A 58 16.05 -4.02 1.96
N ARG A 59 16.15 -5.22 2.52
CA ARG A 59 17.20 -5.55 3.51
C ARG A 59 18.59 -5.76 2.92
N ARG A 60 18.63 -6.38 1.75
CA ARG A 60 19.85 -6.84 1.09
C ARG A 60 20.10 -6.01 -0.15
N GLU A 61 21.15 -5.21 -0.11
CA GLU A 61 21.53 -4.32 -1.21
C GLU A 61 21.83 -5.08 -2.50
N ASN A 62 22.57 -6.19 -2.43
CA ASN A 62 22.90 -7.00 -3.61
C ASN A 62 21.64 -7.49 -4.35
N VAL A 63 20.66 -8.03 -3.61
CA VAL A 63 19.39 -8.49 -4.18
C VAL A 63 18.59 -7.32 -4.77
N ALA A 64 18.57 -6.16 -4.09
CA ALA A 64 17.90 -4.98 -4.61
C ALA A 64 18.56 -4.47 -5.91
N ARG A 65 19.90 -4.47 -5.97
CA ARG A 65 20.66 -4.05 -7.15
C ARG A 65 20.46 -4.98 -8.33
N GLU A 66 20.37 -6.29 -8.12
CA GLU A 66 20.03 -7.26 -9.17
C GLU A 66 18.65 -6.95 -9.77
N VAL A 67 17.64 -6.73 -8.93
CA VAL A 67 16.27 -6.37 -9.38
C VAL A 67 16.25 -5.01 -10.11
N ILE A 68 16.98 -4.01 -9.61
CA ILE A 68 17.10 -2.70 -10.25
C ILE A 68 17.77 -2.82 -11.62
N ALA A 69 18.85 -3.59 -11.72
CA ALA A 69 19.56 -3.82 -12.99
C ALA A 69 18.66 -4.53 -14.00
N GLU A 70 17.91 -5.55 -13.56
CA GLU A 70 16.91 -6.26 -14.36
C GLU A 70 15.82 -5.32 -14.88
N CYS A 71 15.24 -4.47 -14.02
CA CYS A 71 14.22 -3.51 -14.42
C CYS A 71 14.76 -2.42 -15.36
N GLY A 72 15.99 -1.93 -15.11
CA GLY A 72 16.65 -0.97 -15.99
C GLY A 72 16.95 -1.55 -17.37
N ALA A 73 17.38 -2.82 -17.45
CA ALA A 73 17.61 -3.50 -18.72
C ALA A 73 16.32 -3.59 -19.56
N LEU A 74 15.19 -3.96 -18.95
CA LEU A 74 13.89 -3.99 -19.64
C LEU A 74 13.53 -2.66 -20.31
N ILE A 75 13.79 -1.53 -19.62
CA ILE A 75 13.47 -0.20 -20.16
C ILE A 75 14.39 0.16 -21.32
N ARG A 76 15.69 -0.15 -21.22
CA ARG A 76 16.67 0.12 -22.30
C ARG A 76 16.39 -0.71 -23.56
N ASP A 77 15.92 -1.93 -23.38
CA ASP A 77 15.59 -2.85 -24.48
C ASP A 77 14.19 -2.59 -25.07
N GLY A 78 13.41 -1.71 -24.44
CA GLY A 78 12.04 -1.36 -24.83
C GLY A 78 11.95 -0.42 -26.03
N VAL A 79 10.71 -0.08 -26.39
CA VAL A 79 10.40 0.84 -27.49
C VAL A 79 10.11 2.28 -27.02
N SER A 80 10.10 2.51 -25.71
CA SER A 80 9.89 3.84 -25.12
C SER A 80 11.13 4.73 -25.20
N ASP A 81 10.92 6.05 -25.23
CA ASP A 81 12.02 7.04 -25.17
C ASP A 81 12.52 7.32 -23.74
N VAL A 82 12.09 6.53 -22.74
CA VAL A 82 12.44 6.76 -21.33
C VAL A 82 13.91 6.40 -21.07
N ALA A 83 14.69 7.36 -20.56
CA ALA A 83 16.08 7.12 -20.20
C ALA A 83 16.20 6.55 -18.78
N VAL A 84 16.96 5.46 -18.61
CA VAL A 84 17.30 4.95 -17.28
C VAL A 84 18.42 5.81 -16.68
N VAL A 85 18.21 6.31 -15.47
CA VAL A 85 19.24 7.05 -14.72
C VAL A 85 20.00 6.07 -13.86
N ASP A 86 21.26 5.84 -14.22
CA ASP A 86 22.16 4.97 -13.46
C ASP A 86 22.69 5.71 -12.21
N ASP A 87 22.66 5.00 -11.08
CA ASP A 87 23.25 5.39 -9.78
C ASP A 87 22.65 6.60 -9.04
N VAL A 88 21.41 6.46 -8.54
CA VAL A 88 20.91 7.31 -7.44
C VAL A 88 21.30 6.66 -6.10
N THR A 89 22.60 6.62 -5.80
CA THR A 89 23.08 6.12 -4.51
C THR A 89 22.69 7.09 -3.39
N GLY A 90 21.82 6.65 -2.49
CA GLY A 90 21.52 7.33 -1.24
C GLY A 90 22.64 7.25 -0.19
N GLY A 91 23.91 7.13 -0.59
CA GLY A 91 25.06 7.06 0.32
C GLY A 91 25.66 8.43 0.55
N GLY A 92 25.75 8.86 1.82
CA GLY A 92 26.43 10.09 2.19
C GLY A 92 27.93 10.01 1.95
N GLY A 93 28.49 11.05 1.32
CA GLY A 93 29.92 11.37 1.33
C GLY A 93 30.58 11.44 -0.05
N GLY A 94 30.92 12.65 -0.48
CA GLY A 94 31.89 12.90 -1.56
C GLY A 94 31.40 13.92 -2.58
N GLY A 95 31.89 15.16 -2.47
CA GLY A 95 31.68 16.19 -3.48
C GLY A 95 32.23 15.77 -4.84
N GLY A 96 31.45 16.06 -5.88
CA GLY A 96 31.84 15.92 -7.28
C GLY A 96 31.08 16.96 -8.08
N ASP A 97 31.85 17.90 -8.63
CA ASP A 97 31.40 19.05 -9.40
C ASP A 97 30.54 18.68 -10.62
N GLY A 98 29.55 19.53 -10.86
CA GLY A 98 29.25 20.08 -12.18
C GLY A 98 28.76 19.15 -13.28
N VAL A 99 27.45 19.12 -13.48
CA VAL A 99 26.89 19.30 -14.85
C VAL A 99 25.70 20.26 -14.73
N GLU A 100 25.98 21.55 -14.89
CA GLU A 100 24.96 22.51 -15.32
C GLU A 100 24.58 22.17 -16.76
N GLY A 101 23.42 21.52 -16.92
CA GLY A 101 22.78 21.27 -18.19
C GLY A 101 21.72 22.33 -18.45
N ASP A 102 22.01 23.18 -19.42
CA ASP A 102 21.14 24.10 -20.17
C ASP A 102 19.63 23.76 -20.10
N ALA A 103 18.85 24.63 -19.47
CA ALA A 103 17.40 24.56 -19.40
C ALA A 103 16.80 25.09 -20.72
N GLY A 104 16.75 24.23 -21.74
CA GLY A 104 16.35 24.67 -23.08
C GLY A 104 16.01 23.58 -24.11
N ALA A 105 15.25 22.54 -23.75
CA ALA A 105 14.45 21.68 -24.66
C ALA A 105 13.72 20.63 -23.82
N GLY A 106 12.50 20.23 -24.21
CA GLY A 106 11.61 19.36 -23.41
C GLY A 106 12.34 18.21 -22.70
N SER A 107 12.35 18.24 -21.37
CA SER A 107 13.06 17.25 -20.53
C SER A 107 12.65 15.83 -20.92
N LYS A 108 13.61 15.02 -21.37
CA LYS A 108 13.41 13.60 -21.69
C LYS A 108 12.89 12.87 -20.44
N ALA A 109 11.87 12.02 -20.60
CA ALA A 109 11.33 11.22 -19.51
C ALA A 109 12.40 10.26 -18.96
N THR A 110 12.42 10.06 -17.64
CA THR A 110 13.43 9.22 -16.97
C THR A 110 12.82 8.13 -16.10
N ALA A 111 13.53 7.01 -15.98
CA ALA A 111 13.27 5.98 -14.99
C ALA A 111 14.42 5.99 -13.97
N GLU A 112 14.09 6.33 -12.73
CA GLU A 112 15.04 6.39 -11.61
C GLU A 112 14.69 5.31 -10.59
N PHE A 113 15.70 4.55 -10.17
CA PHE A 113 15.57 3.56 -9.10
C PHE A 113 16.44 3.98 -7.93
N VAL A 114 15.84 4.09 -6.74
CA VAL A 114 16.51 4.56 -5.54
C VAL A 114 16.43 3.45 -4.49
N PHE A 115 17.58 2.82 -4.21
CA PHE A 115 17.64 1.82 -3.15
C PHE A 115 17.59 2.49 -1.77
N VAL A 116 16.68 2.02 -0.92
CA VAL A 116 16.60 2.43 0.48
C VAL A 116 16.78 1.18 1.34
N GLN A 117 17.94 1.07 1.98
CA GLN A 117 18.22 -0.06 2.85
C GLN A 117 17.32 -0.04 4.08
N THR A 118 16.88 -1.21 4.54
CA THR A 118 16.28 -1.41 5.86
C THR A 118 16.94 -2.57 6.60
N SER A 119 16.96 -2.57 7.93
CA SER A 119 17.46 -3.68 8.74
C SER A 119 16.35 -4.66 9.11
N ASP A 120 15.32 -4.18 9.82
CA ASP A 120 14.18 -4.95 10.29
C ASP A 120 12.90 -4.09 10.38
N LEU A 121 11.95 -4.32 9.48
CA LEU A 121 10.66 -3.63 9.47
C LEU A 121 9.67 -4.15 10.54
N SER A 122 10.08 -5.11 11.38
CA SER A 122 9.34 -5.44 12.60
C SER A 122 9.55 -4.42 13.73
N LEU A 123 10.46 -3.45 13.54
CA LEU A 123 10.73 -2.38 14.49
C LEU A 123 10.24 -1.04 13.94
N MET A 124 9.34 -0.36 14.66
CA MET A 124 8.76 0.93 14.27
C MET A 124 9.83 2.02 14.19
N GLY A 125 10.86 1.98 15.04
CA GLY A 125 11.99 2.92 14.93
C GLY A 125 12.75 2.79 13.60
N GLU A 126 12.86 1.57 13.07
CA GLU A 126 13.47 1.34 11.75
C GLU A 126 12.53 1.76 10.61
N VAL A 127 11.22 1.57 10.76
CA VAL A 127 10.21 2.11 9.83
C VAL A 127 10.32 3.64 9.76
N ASP A 128 10.45 4.31 10.90
CA ASP A 128 10.62 5.77 10.97
C ASP A 128 11.87 6.24 10.22
N ARG A 129 13.00 5.57 10.43
CA ARG A 129 14.26 5.88 9.74
C ARG A 129 14.11 5.74 8.22
N VAL A 130 13.47 4.67 7.75
CA VAL A 130 13.23 4.42 6.31
C VAL A 130 12.33 5.50 5.72
N CYS A 131 11.21 5.82 6.39
CA CYS A 131 10.29 6.85 5.93
C CYS A 131 10.96 8.23 5.90
N ALA A 132 11.70 8.61 6.94
CA ALA A 132 12.45 9.86 6.97
C ALA A 132 13.45 9.95 5.81
N ARG A 133 14.14 8.85 5.50
CA ARG A 133 15.07 8.81 4.36
C ARG A 133 14.37 8.99 3.01
N ILE A 134 13.22 8.36 2.82
CA ILE A 134 12.41 8.53 1.59
C ILE A 134 11.96 9.99 1.47
N THR A 135 11.45 10.58 2.56
CA THR A 135 11.01 11.98 2.57
C THR A 135 12.15 12.94 2.26
N GLU A 136 13.32 12.74 2.84
CA GLU A 136 14.52 13.54 2.57
C GLU A 136 14.89 13.49 1.08
N LEU A 137 15.00 12.28 0.52
CA LEU A 137 15.37 12.06 -0.87
C LEU A 137 14.38 12.69 -1.85
N GLU A 138 13.07 12.49 -1.62
CA GLU A 138 12.03 13.01 -2.50
C GLU A 138 11.95 14.54 -2.40
N THR A 139 12.08 15.10 -1.20
CA THR A 139 12.10 16.56 -1.01
C THR A 139 13.30 17.19 -1.70
N ALA A 140 14.50 16.61 -1.56
CA ALA A 140 15.71 17.09 -2.21
C ALA A 140 15.64 16.96 -3.74
N ARG A 141 14.98 15.92 -4.27
CA ARG A 141 14.79 15.74 -5.72
C ARG A 141 13.79 16.75 -6.27
N ALA A 142 12.65 16.91 -5.62
CA ALA A 142 11.59 17.85 -5.99
C ALA A 142 12.10 19.29 -5.99
N GLY A 143 12.85 19.70 -4.95
CA GLY A 143 13.45 21.03 -4.86
C GLY A 143 14.41 21.34 -6.02
N ARG A 144 15.23 20.37 -6.44
CA ARG A 144 16.14 20.53 -7.60
C ARG A 144 15.41 20.62 -8.94
N ALA A 145 14.26 19.97 -9.05
CA ALA A 145 13.45 19.95 -10.27
C ALA A 145 12.43 21.10 -10.34
N GLY A 146 12.27 21.89 -9.27
CA GLY A 146 11.17 22.85 -9.15
C GLY A 146 9.78 22.18 -9.10
N ASP A 147 9.73 20.91 -8.66
CA ASP A 147 8.51 20.10 -8.56
C ASP A 147 8.04 20.00 -7.10
N VAL A 148 6.85 19.42 -6.89
CA VAL A 148 6.29 19.13 -5.56
C VAL A 148 6.67 17.71 -5.15
N ALA A 149 7.29 17.60 -3.96
CA ALA A 149 7.60 16.32 -3.34
C ALA A 149 6.31 15.55 -3.06
N ARG A 150 6.19 14.35 -3.62
CA ARG A 150 4.96 13.56 -3.55
C ARG A 150 5.22 12.06 -3.64
N ILE A 151 4.24 11.26 -3.25
CA ILE A 151 4.20 9.82 -3.53
C ILE A 151 2.87 9.51 -4.19
N ASP A 152 2.89 8.95 -5.38
CA ASP A 152 1.71 8.60 -6.17
C ASP A 152 1.28 7.16 -5.92
N TYR A 153 2.23 6.27 -5.60
CA TYR A 153 1.97 4.86 -5.34
C TYR A 153 2.79 4.35 -4.17
N LEU A 154 2.12 3.79 -3.15
CA LEU A 154 2.77 3.18 -2.00
C LEU A 154 2.35 1.72 -1.88
N LEU A 155 3.30 0.81 -2.03
CA LEU A 155 3.06 -0.63 -1.99
C LEU A 155 3.73 -1.27 -0.77
N PHE A 156 2.93 -1.95 0.04
CA PHE A 156 3.38 -2.79 1.14
C PHE A 156 3.25 -4.27 0.80
N THR A 157 4.39 -4.95 0.65
CA THR A 157 4.46 -6.42 0.47
C THR A 157 5.31 -7.12 1.51
N GLN A 158 5.90 -6.38 2.44
CA GLN A 158 6.71 -6.96 3.51
C GLN A 158 5.89 -7.90 4.38
N GLY A 159 6.43 -9.08 4.65
CA GLY A 159 5.73 -10.12 5.38
C GLY A 159 6.52 -11.41 5.39
N CYS A 160 6.21 -12.25 6.38
CA CYS A 160 6.65 -13.63 6.43
C CYS A 160 5.53 -14.49 7.02
N VAL A 161 5.53 -15.78 6.69
CA VAL A 161 4.59 -16.73 7.28
C VAL A 161 5.26 -17.30 8.53
N VAL A 162 4.80 -16.86 9.70
CA VAL A 162 5.33 -17.30 11.00
C VAL A 162 4.25 -18.13 11.67
N TYR A 163 4.23 -19.42 11.38
CA TYR A 163 3.27 -20.35 11.98
C TYR A 163 3.78 -20.85 13.34
N GLN A 164 4.01 -19.91 14.26
CA GLN A 164 4.57 -20.15 15.59
C GLN A 164 3.74 -19.46 16.68
N PRO A 165 3.94 -19.82 17.97
CA PRO A 165 3.41 -19.03 19.08
C PRO A 165 3.81 -17.56 18.99
N ARG A 166 3.08 -16.70 19.72
CA ARG A 166 3.37 -15.27 19.80
C ARG A 166 4.85 -15.07 20.14
N LYS A 167 5.51 -14.22 19.37
CA LYS A 167 6.89 -13.79 19.62
C LYS A 167 6.91 -12.29 19.58
N ASP A 168 7.24 -11.65 20.70
CA ASP A 168 7.29 -10.19 20.76
C ASP A 168 8.61 -9.66 20.17
N THR A 169 8.51 -8.49 19.53
CA THR A 169 9.66 -7.65 19.19
C THR A 169 10.19 -6.97 20.45
N GLU A 170 11.37 -6.37 20.36
CA GLU A 170 11.94 -5.57 21.46
C GLU A 170 11.08 -4.34 21.82
N GLU A 171 10.15 -3.96 20.93
CA GLU A 171 9.21 -2.85 21.12
C GLU A 171 7.86 -3.31 21.73
N GLY A 172 7.68 -4.60 22.01
CA GLY A 172 6.50 -5.15 22.68
C GLY A 172 5.33 -5.51 21.76
N LEU A 173 5.53 -5.48 20.45
CA LEU A 173 4.54 -5.91 19.46
C LEU A 173 4.73 -7.38 19.12
N ASP A 174 3.64 -8.12 18.89
CA ASP A 174 3.77 -9.44 18.23
C ASP A 174 4.48 -9.26 16.88
N PHE A 175 5.51 -10.06 16.63
CA PHE A 175 6.36 -9.98 15.44
C PHE A 175 5.58 -10.09 14.13
N THR A 176 4.59 -10.99 14.07
CA THR A 176 3.77 -11.22 12.87
C THR A 176 2.92 -9.99 12.60
N MET A 177 2.21 -9.51 13.62
CA MET A 177 1.40 -8.29 13.54
C MET A 177 2.24 -7.04 13.31
N SER A 178 3.46 -6.99 13.87
CA SER A 178 4.38 -5.86 13.71
C SER A 178 4.72 -5.66 12.23
N ILE A 179 5.18 -6.72 11.55
CA ILE A 179 5.54 -6.63 10.13
C ILE A 179 4.30 -6.44 9.25
N LEU A 180 3.24 -7.23 9.47
CA LEU A 180 2.13 -7.30 8.54
C LEU A 180 1.07 -6.22 8.74
N TYR A 181 0.98 -5.58 9.91
CA TYR A 181 0.04 -4.51 10.20
C TYR A 181 0.71 -3.22 10.71
N TYR A 182 1.37 -3.24 11.88
CA TYR A 182 1.84 -2.01 12.52
C TYR A 182 2.85 -1.25 11.66
N SER A 183 3.83 -1.94 11.07
CA SER A 183 4.86 -1.31 10.21
C SER A 183 4.24 -0.60 9.01
N ARG A 184 3.15 -1.15 8.45
CA ARG A 184 2.46 -0.59 7.29
C ARG A 184 1.68 0.65 7.68
N MET A 185 0.98 0.60 8.81
CA MET A 185 0.25 1.77 9.32
C MET A 185 1.21 2.88 9.74
N ARG A 186 2.37 2.55 10.34
CA ARG A 186 3.40 3.52 10.70
C ARG A 186 4.01 4.17 9.46
N ALA A 187 4.37 3.38 8.46
CA ALA A 187 4.90 3.91 7.21
C ALA A 187 3.86 4.79 6.47
N LEU A 188 2.60 4.36 6.45
CA LEU A 188 1.50 5.11 5.86
C LEU A 188 1.32 6.47 6.54
N THR A 189 1.31 6.54 7.87
CA THR A 189 1.13 7.80 8.60
C THR A 189 2.33 8.73 8.45
N GLN A 190 3.56 8.19 8.47
CA GLN A 190 4.78 8.98 8.28
C GLN A 190 4.91 9.56 6.86
N LEU A 191 4.44 8.82 5.83
CA LEU A 191 4.48 9.25 4.43
C LEU A 191 3.21 9.97 3.97
N LEU A 192 2.20 10.08 4.83
CA LEU A 192 0.91 10.71 4.53
C LEU A 192 1.03 12.12 3.92
N PRO A 193 1.92 13.01 4.41
CA PRO A 193 2.07 14.34 3.80
C PRO A 193 2.43 14.30 2.31
N LEU A 194 3.29 13.37 1.88
CA LEU A 194 3.69 13.21 0.48
C LEU A 194 2.59 12.58 -0.38
N LEU A 195 1.83 11.63 0.20
CA LEU A 195 0.67 11.03 -0.46
C LEU A 195 -0.43 12.09 -0.72
N LEU A 196 -0.71 12.93 0.27
CA LEU A 196 -1.69 14.01 0.12
C LEU A 196 -1.23 15.11 -0.85
N ALA A 197 0.07 15.35 -0.97
CA ALA A 197 0.62 16.30 -1.95
C ALA A 197 0.33 15.86 -3.40
N ALA A 198 0.42 14.56 -3.69
CA ALA A 198 0.03 13.99 -4.98
C ALA A 198 -1.47 14.25 -5.26
N SER A 199 -2.34 13.98 -4.29
CA SER A 199 -3.79 14.14 -4.44
C SER A 199 -4.27 15.60 -4.50
N ARG A 200 -3.51 16.56 -3.97
CA ARG A 200 -3.87 18.00 -4.05
C ARG A 200 -3.47 18.66 -5.36
N SER A 201 -2.43 18.15 -6.02
CA SER A 201 -1.90 18.72 -7.26
C SER A 201 -2.88 18.62 -8.43
N SER A 202 -4.00 17.88 -8.29
CA SER A 202 -5.15 17.88 -9.23
C SER A 202 -6.09 19.08 -9.06
N SER A 203 -6.24 19.60 -7.84
CA SER A 203 -7.29 20.57 -7.49
C SER A 203 -6.95 22.03 -7.78
N SER A 204 -5.67 22.36 -8.02
CA SER A 204 -5.21 23.75 -8.24
C SER A 204 -5.17 24.17 -9.72
N ALA A 205 -5.48 23.29 -10.66
CA ALA A 205 -5.36 23.56 -12.10
C ALA A 205 -6.65 24.07 -12.78
N SER A 206 -7.77 24.24 -12.07
CA SER A 206 -9.04 24.70 -12.65
C SER A 206 -9.53 26.03 -12.06
N SER A 207 -9.08 27.14 -12.62
CA SER A 207 -9.82 28.41 -12.51
C SER A 207 -10.00 29.17 -13.83
N SER A 208 -9.61 28.62 -14.99
CA SER A 208 -9.72 29.39 -16.24
C SER A 208 -9.89 28.62 -17.55
N SER A 209 -10.27 27.34 -17.56
CA SER A 209 -10.43 26.59 -18.82
C SER A 209 -11.78 25.86 -18.90
N PRO A 210 -12.44 25.82 -20.09
CA PRO A 210 -13.74 25.20 -20.28
C PRO A 210 -13.67 23.67 -20.10
N PRO A 211 -14.82 22.98 -19.89
CA PRO A 211 -14.84 21.56 -19.53
C PRO A 211 -14.46 20.69 -20.73
N ALA A 212 -13.17 20.37 -20.83
CA ALA A 212 -12.68 19.28 -21.65
C ALA A 212 -12.79 17.97 -20.86
N GLU A 213 -13.33 16.95 -21.53
CA GLU A 213 -13.21 15.51 -21.30
C GLU A 213 -12.46 15.10 -20.00
N GLN A 214 -13.20 14.47 -19.06
CA GLN A 214 -12.77 14.02 -17.73
C GLN A 214 -11.29 13.62 -17.66
N GLN A 215 -10.44 14.57 -17.28
CA GLN A 215 -9.04 14.32 -17.01
C GLN A 215 -8.98 13.46 -15.73
N PRO A 216 -8.23 12.33 -15.71
CA PRO A 216 -8.25 11.43 -14.58
C PRO A 216 -7.81 12.18 -13.32
N ASP A 217 -8.66 12.14 -12.29
CA ASP A 217 -8.38 12.74 -10.99
C ASP A 217 -7.07 12.16 -10.44
N ASN A 218 -6.01 12.99 -10.42
CA ASN A 218 -4.74 12.56 -9.85
C ASN A 218 -4.94 12.32 -8.36
N HIS A 219 -4.74 11.07 -7.95
CA HIS A 219 -4.80 10.63 -6.57
C HIS A 219 -3.59 9.73 -6.27
N ALA A 220 -3.24 9.62 -4.99
CA ALA A 220 -2.30 8.62 -4.54
C ALA A 220 -3.00 7.31 -4.15
N THR A 221 -2.41 6.20 -4.55
CA THR A 221 -2.91 4.85 -4.23
C THR A 221 -1.97 4.16 -3.23
N VAL A 222 -2.53 3.66 -2.15
CA VAL A 222 -1.84 2.84 -1.14
C VAL A 222 -2.35 1.41 -1.26
N VAL A 223 -1.45 0.46 -1.47
CA VAL A 223 -1.78 -0.97 -1.58
C VAL A 223 -1.07 -1.74 -0.46
N SER A 224 -1.85 -2.36 0.42
CA SER A 224 -1.37 -3.29 1.44
C SER A 224 -1.71 -4.72 1.04
N VAL A 225 -0.69 -5.53 0.73
CA VAL A 225 -0.88 -6.92 0.31
C VAL A 225 -0.90 -7.83 1.54
N PHE A 226 -2.08 -8.32 1.90
CA PHE A 226 -2.30 -9.32 2.95
C PHE A 226 -3.69 -9.95 2.80
N ALA A 227 -4.07 -10.88 3.68
CA ALA A 227 -5.20 -11.79 3.53
C ALA A 227 -6.61 -11.12 3.63
N ALA A 228 -6.86 -10.02 2.93
CA ALA A 228 -8.14 -9.34 2.82
C ALA A 228 -9.30 -10.30 2.53
N GLY A 229 -10.44 -10.08 3.18
CA GLY A 229 -11.65 -10.90 3.02
C GLY A 229 -11.65 -12.23 3.77
N THR A 230 -10.62 -12.49 4.58
CA THR A 230 -10.50 -13.73 5.36
C THR A 230 -10.62 -13.50 6.87
N GLU A 231 -11.32 -12.43 7.26
CA GLU A 231 -11.76 -12.16 8.62
C GLU A 231 -12.47 -13.36 9.26
N ASP A 232 -12.15 -13.61 10.52
CA ASP A 232 -12.80 -14.63 11.35
C ASP A 232 -12.95 -14.14 12.81
N THR A 233 -12.15 -14.62 13.75
CA THR A 233 -12.21 -14.20 15.16
C THR A 233 -11.62 -12.81 15.38
N LEU A 234 -12.31 -11.97 16.16
CA LEU A 234 -11.80 -10.69 16.66
C LEU A 234 -12.03 -10.61 18.18
N HIS A 235 -10.95 -10.49 18.95
CA HIS A 235 -10.97 -10.13 20.36
C HIS A 235 -10.91 -8.60 20.48
N ALA A 236 -12.08 -7.96 20.44
CA ALA A 236 -12.21 -6.49 20.40
C ALA A 236 -11.49 -5.79 21.56
N GLU A 237 -11.51 -6.39 22.75
CA GLU A 237 -10.88 -5.83 23.96
C GLU A 237 -9.39 -6.17 24.11
N ASN A 238 -8.86 -7.02 23.23
CA ASN A 238 -7.48 -7.53 23.25
C ASN A 238 -6.88 -7.43 21.83
N LEU A 239 -6.93 -6.23 21.24
CA LEU A 239 -6.45 -6.01 19.86
C LEU A 239 -4.98 -6.40 19.68
N ALA A 240 -4.14 -6.21 20.70
CA ALA A 240 -2.74 -6.63 20.68
C ALA A 240 -2.55 -8.15 20.77
N LEU A 241 -3.53 -8.92 21.25
CA LEU A 241 -3.44 -10.36 21.54
C LEU A 241 -2.40 -10.73 22.62
N ASP A 242 -2.12 -9.84 23.57
CA ASP A 242 -1.15 -10.05 24.66
C ASP A 242 -1.79 -10.31 26.01
N ASN A 243 -3.08 -10.02 26.18
CA ASN A 243 -3.73 -10.17 27.48
C ASN A 243 -5.21 -10.58 27.39
N PRO A 244 -5.54 -11.88 27.57
CA PRO A 244 -4.60 -12.98 27.79
C PRO A 244 -3.90 -13.42 26.50
N VAL A 245 -2.63 -13.83 26.60
CA VAL A 245 -1.87 -14.40 25.46
C VAL A 245 -2.53 -15.67 24.90
N SER A 246 -3.38 -16.35 25.68
CA SER A 246 -4.11 -17.54 25.23
C SER A 246 -5.05 -17.29 24.05
N ASP A 247 -5.43 -16.03 23.80
CA ASP A 247 -6.22 -15.65 22.62
C ASP A 247 -5.39 -15.75 21.33
N TYR A 248 -4.05 -15.73 21.44
CA TYR A 248 -3.17 -15.75 20.29
C TYR A 248 -3.09 -17.14 19.65
N THR A 249 -3.42 -17.17 18.36
CA THR A 249 -2.92 -18.15 17.40
C THR A 249 -2.53 -17.39 16.13
N TYR A 250 -1.73 -18.00 15.24
CA TYR A 250 -1.46 -17.38 13.94
C TYR A 250 -2.75 -17.02 13.18
N ASN A 251 -3.78 -17.87 13.23
CA ASN A 251 -5.06 -17.60 12.57
C ASN A 251 -5.86 -16.48 13.25
N THR A 252 -5.82 -16.39 14.58
CA THR A 252 -6.43 -15.27 15.33
C THR A 252 -5.72 -13.96 14.98
N ALA A 253 -4.38 -13.94 14.99
CA ALA A 253 -3.59 -12.75 14.62
C ALA A 253 -3.84 -12.35 13.17
N ARG A 254 -3.90 -13.32 12.24
CA ARG A 254 -4.28 -13.11 10.84
C ARG A 254 -5.65 -12.45 10.72
N SER A 255 -6.63 -12.94 11.47
CA SER A 255 -7.97 -12.37 11.51
C SER A 255 -7.97 -10.94 12.09
N HIS A 256 -7.31 -10.71 13.23
CA HIS A 256 -7.15 -9.38 13.84
C HIS A 256 -6.60 -8.37 12.85
N MET A 257 -5.50 -8.71 12.17
CA MET A 257 -4.88 -7.83 11.19
C MET A 257 -5.82 -7.49 10.02
N ASN A 258 -6.71 -8.40 9.60
CA ASN A 258 -7.68 -8.13 8.55
C ASN A 258 -8.74 -7.10 9.00
N TYR A 259 -9.33 -7.31 10.19
CA TYR A 259 -10.24 -6.34 10.79
C TYR A 259 -9.56 -4.98 10.98
N MET A 260 -8.37 -4.99 11.58
CA MET A 260 -7.63 -3.77 11.91
C MET A 260 -7.18 -3.00 10.66
N HIS A 261 -6.78 -3.67 9.57
CA HIS A 261 -6.50 -3.01 8.28
C HIS A 261 -7.73 -2.24 7.79
N THR A 262 -8.85 -2.94 7.67
CA THR A 262 -10.08 -2.38 7.13
C THR A 262 -10.57 -1.21 7.98
N LEU A 263 -10.63 -1.38 9.30
CA LEU A 263 -11.09 -0.35 10.22
C LEU A 263 -10.14 0.85 10.31
N PHE A 264 -8.82 0.63 10.26
CA PHE A 264 -7.84 1.71 10.24
C PHE A 264 -7.92 2.52 8.93
N PHE A 265 -8.02 1.85 7.77
CA PHE A 265 -8.17 2.53 6.48
C PHE A 265 -9.46 3.36 6.43
N GLU A 266 -10.56 2.80 6.93
CA GLU A 266 -11.82 3.55 7.05
C GLU A 266 -11.71 4.75 7.97
N GLN A 267 -11.01 4.63 9.11
CA GLN A 267 -10.81 5.77 10.00
C GLN A 267 -9.93 6.84 9.34
N LEU A 268 -8.84 6.43 8.68
CA LEU A 268 -7.93 7.35 7.99
C LEU A 268 -8.64 8.13 6.87
N ALA A 269 -9.57 7.49 6.15
CA ALA A 269 -10.30 8.11 5.06
C ALA A 269 -11.40 9.10 5.50
N ARG A 270 -11.72 9.18 6.81
CA ARG A 270 -12.75 10.09 7.35
C ARG A 270 -12.19 11.50 7.56
N ASP A 271 -13.08 12.48 7.58
CA ASP A 271 -12.74 13.85 8.00
C ASP A 271 -12.26 13.83 9.47
N PRO A 272 -11.34 14.72 9.87
CA PRO A 272 -10.91 14.80 11.26
C PRO A 272 -12.10 15.15 12.15
N PRO A 273 -12.20 14.60 13.37
CA PRO A 273 -13.23 15.02 14.31
C PRO A 273 -13.05 16.51 14.68
N GLU A 274 -14.16 17.15 15.05
CA GLU A 274 -14.32 18.57 15.47
C GLU A 274 -13.12 19.21 16.20
N PRO A 275 -12.90 20.54 16.05
CA PRO A 275 -11.73 21.25 16.54
C PRO A 275 -11.50 21.05 18.04
N GLY A 276 -10.31 20.55 18.41
CA GLY A 276 -9.86 20.44 19.81
C GLY A 276 -9.21 19.11 20.20
N ARG A 277 -9.31 18.07 19.37
CA ARG A 277 -8.55 16.81 19.58
C ARG A 277 -7.25 16.85 18.76
N PRO A 278 -6.06 16.67 19.37
CA PRO A 278 -4.82 16.56 18.60
C PRO A 278 -4.87 15.27 17.77
N THR A 279 -5.13 15.39 16.46
CA THR A 279 -4.85 14.35 15.48
C THR A 279 -3.45 14.61 14.93
N PRO A 280 -2.45 13.77 15.22
CA PRO A 280 -1.21 13.82 14.48
C PRO A 280 -1.51 13.28 13.08
N THR A 281 -1.31 14.12 12.07
CA THR A 281 -1.48 13.86 10.63
C THR A 281 -2.94 13.89 10.13
N GLY A 282 -3.20 14.71 9.11
CA GLY A 282 -4.55 15.04 8.62
C GLY A 282 -5.34 13.86 8.02
N SER A 283 -6.57 14.14 7.57
CA SER A 283 -7.41 13.14 6.90
C SER A 283 -6.77 12.60 5.62
N GLY A 284 -6.85 11.29 5.40
CA GLY A 284 -6.48 10.58 4.17
C GLY A 284 -7.50 10.74 3.04
N LYS A 285 -8.33 11.78 3.07
CA LYS A 285 -9.29 12.10 2.02
C LYS A 285 -8.59 12.33 0.68
N GLY A 286 -9.16 11.82 -0.40
CA GLY A 286 -8.55 11.88 -1.73
C GLY A 286 -7.46 10.82 -1.97
N LEU A 287 -7.31 9.84 -1.06
CA LEU A 287 -6.49 8.64 -1.28
C LEU A 287 -7.36 7.46 -1.70
N THR A 288 -6.74 6.52 -2.41
CA THR A 288 -7.28 5.17 -2.64
C THR A 288 -6.49 4.19 -1.78
N LEU A 289 -7.13 3.61 -0.76
CA LEU A 289 -6.54 2.72 0.23
C LEU A 289 -7.04 1.28 -0.02
N VAL A 290 -6.14 0.40 -0.45
CA VAL A 290 -6.48 -0.96 -0.86
C VAL A 290 -5.80 -1.99 0.03
N HIS A 291 -6.58 -2.83 0.70
CA HIS A 291 -6.12 -4.07 1.32
C HIS A 291 -6.45 -5.24 0.39
N VAL A 292 -5.45 -5.99 -0.10
CA VAL A 292 -5.64 -6.98 -1.16
C VAL A 292 -4.97 -8.31 -0.88
N PHE A 293 -5.72 -9.39 -1.12
CA PHE A 293 -5.21 -10.75 -1.19
C PHE A 293 -5.14 -11.21 -2.66
N PRO A 294 -4.00 -11.07 -3.35
CA PRO A 294 -3.88 -11.42 -4.77
C PRO A 294 -3.81 -12.93 -5.03
N GLY A 295 -4.02 -13.76 -4.00
CA GLY A 295 -3.79 -15.20 -4.02
C GLY A 295 -2.41 -15.59 -3.51
N LEU A 296 -2.16 -16.90 -3.45
CA LEU A 296 -0.85 -17.42 -3.07
C LEU A 296 0.14 -17.15 -4.21
N VAL A 297 1.30 -16.64 -3.85
CA VAL A 297 2.41 -16.40 -4.77
C VAL A 297 3.61 -17.15 -4.22
N ASN A 298 4.23 -17.98 -5.04
CA ASN A 298 5.41 -18.72 -4.61
C ASN A 298 6.55 -17.73 -4.33
N GLY A 299 7.07 -17.75 -3.12
CA GLY A 299 8.09 -16.83 -2.66
C GLY A 299 8.95 -17.46 -1.56
N PRO A 300 10.09 -16.84 -1.20
CA PRO A 300 11.07 -17.43 -0.29
C PRO A 300 10.52 -17.70 1.12
N GLY A 301 9.40 -17.07 1.51
CA GLY A 301 8.76 -17.27 2.82
C GLY A 301 8.37 -18.73 3.11
N PHE A 302 7.93 -19.49 2.11
CA PHE A 302 7.56 -20.90 2.29
C PHE A 302 8.77 -21.84 2.48
N GLN A 303 9.98 -21.34 2.24
CA GLN A 303 11.24 -22.05 2.43
C GLN A 303 12.00 -21.56 3.67
N SER A 304 11.43 -20.62 4.43
CA SER A 304 12.06 -20.03 5.62
C SER A 304 12.29 -21.05 6.73
N SER A 305 13.31 -20.82 7.55
CA SER A 305 13.61 -21.63 8.74
C SER A 305 12.49 -21.66 9.76
N GLU A 306 11.58 -20.68 9.72
CA GLU A 306 10.43 -20.59 10.62
C GLU A 306 9.35 -21.64 10.32
N MET A 307 9.40 -22.27 9.13
CA MET A 307 8.48 -23.35 8.75
C MET A 307 9.01 -24.71 9.21
N PRO A 308 8.14 -25.61 9.74
CA PRO A 308 8.53 -26.96 10.10
C PRO A 308 9.24 -27.69 8.95
N SER A 309 10.33 -28.39 9.23
CA SER A 309 11.14 -29.05 8.19
C SER A 309 10.35 -30.04 7.34
N TRP A 310 9.41 -30.78 7.95
CA TRP A 310 8.51 -31.68 7.22
C TRP A 310 7.62 -30.92 6.22
N PHE A 311 7.15 -29.73 6.60
CA PHE A 311 6.35 -28.88 5.72
C PHE A 311 7.18 -28.38 4.54
N ARG A 312 8.42 -27.93 4.76
CA ARG A 312 9.29 -27.45 3.66
C ARG A 312 9.56 -28.54 2.62
N VAL A 313 9.75 -29.79 3.06
CA VAL A 313 9.94 -30.95 2.18
C VAL A 313 8.65 -31.25 1.42
N LEU A 314 7.52 -31.38 2.11
CA LEU A 314 6.21 -31.61 1.47
C LEU A 314 5.86 -30.51 0.47
N TRP A 315 6.08 -29.26 0.85
CA TRP A 315 5.79 -28.09 0.03
C TRP A 315 6.63 -28.08 -1.24
N SER A 316 7.94 -28.27 -1.12
CA SER A 316 8.86 -28.18 -2.26
C SER A 316 8.78 -29.37 -3.21
N TRP A 317 8.53 -30.58 -2.69
CA TRP A 317 8.61 -31.82 -3.47
C TRP A 317 7.27 -32.38 -3.91
N VAL A 318 6.16 -31.96 -3.29
CA VAL A 318 4.83 -32.50 -3.58
C VAL A 318 3.86 -31.39 -3.98
N VAL A 319 3.69 -30.37 -3.14
CA VAL A 319 2.65 -29.35 -3.38
C VAL A 319 3.00 -28.45 -4.57
N VAL A 320 4.21 -27.89 -4.60
CA VAL A 320 4.62 -26.98 -5.69
C VAL A 320 4.63 -27.70 -7.05
N PRO A 321 5.22 -28.91 -7.20
CA PRO A 321 5.26 -29.59 -8.50
C PRO A 321 3.89 -30.09 -8.99
N LEU A 322 3.02 -30.58 -8.08
CA LEU A 322 1.74 -31.19 -8.49
C LEU A 322 0.59 -30.18 -8.57
N LEU A 323 0.57 -29.19 -7.67
CA LEU A 323 -0.56 -28.27 -7.48
C LEU A 323 -0.20 -26.81 -7.74
N GLY A 324 1.09 -26.49 -7.91
CA GLY A 324 1.54 -25.10 -8.02
C GLY A 324 0.95 -24.33 -9.21
N TRP A 325 0.68 -25.01 -10.33
CA TRP A 325 0.07 -24.39 -11.52
C TRP A 325 -1.37 -23.93 -11.29
N ALA A 326 -2.10 -24.57 -10.38
CA ALA A 326 -3.47 -24.21 -10.01
C ALA A 326 -3.54 -23.36 -8.73
N ALA A 327 -2.59 -23.53 -7.82
CA ALA A 327 -2.56 -22.86 -6.52
C ALA A 327 -1.92 -21.46 -6.55
N PHE A 328 -0.98 -21.21 -7.48
CA PHE A 328 -0.25 -19.94 -7.51
C PHE A 328 -0.71 -19.01 -8.61
N THR A 329 -0.84 -17.73 -8.24
CA THR A 329 -0.96 -16.67 -9.24
C THR A 329 0.40 -16.46 -9.89
N LYS A 330 0.45 -16.51 -11.23
CA LYS A 330 1.67 -16.23 -11.99
C LYS A 330 2.23 -14.85 -11.61
N ALA A 331 3.54 -14.78 -11.42
CA ALA A 331 4.26 -13.57 -10.99
C ALA A 331 3.86 -12.32 -11.81
N GLU A 332 3.95 -12.41 -13.13
CA GLU A 332 3.59 -11.32 -14.06
C GLU A 332 2.11 -10.90 -13.93
N VAL A 333 1.18 -11.86 -13.84
CA VAL A 333 -0.25 -11.56 -13.68
C VAL A 333 -0.50 -10.88 -12.34
N CYS A 334 0.19 -11.31 -11.29
CA CYS A 334 0.11 -10.70 -9.97
C CYS A 334 0.63 -9.25 -10.00
N GLY A 335 1.85 -9.02 -10.49
CA GLY A 335 2.44 -7.68 -10.59
C GLY A 335 1.56 -6.70 -11.36
N ARG A 336 1.00 -7.14 -12.51
CA ARG A 336 0.14 -6.30 -13.33
C ARG A 336 -1.19 -5.99 -12.65
N ARG A 337 -1.81 -6.98 -12.01
CA ARG A 337 -3.05 -6.79 -11.24
C ARG A 337 -2.84 -5.83 -10.08
N ILE A 338 -1.75 -5.96 -9.34
CA ILE A 338 -1.41 -5.07 -8.23
C ILE A 338 -1.13 -3.65 -8.71
N LEU A 339 -0.50 -3.48 -9.86
CA LEU A 339 -0.26 -2.16 -10.46
C LEU A 339 -1.56 -1.52 -10.98
N SER A 340 -2.50 -2.30 -11.54
CA SER A 340 -3.80 -1.79 -12.00
C SER A 340 -4.71 -1.26 -10.88
N LEU A 341 -4.35 -1.44 -9.61
CA LEU A 341 -5.11 -0.90 -8.47
C LEU A 341 -5.08 0.63 -8.40
N THR A 342 -4.25 1.29 -9.22
CA THR A 342 -4.21 2.76 -9.37
C THR A 342 -5.33 3.30 -10.28
N ASP A 343 -6.16 2.44 -10.85
CA ASP A 343 -7.25 2.83 -11.73
C ASP A 343 -8.34 3.59 -10.98
N ALA A 344 -8.36 4.92 -11.11
CA ALA A 344 -9.35 5.77 -10.45
C ALA A 344 -10.79 5.47 -10.88
N GLN A 345 -11.00 4.98 -12.11
CA GLN A 345 -12.34 4.66 -12.60
C GLN A 345 -12.88 3.42 -11.88
N ARG A 346 -12.01 2.46 -11.58
CA ARG A 346 -12.41 1.23 -10.89
C ARG A 346 -12.33 1.31 -9.37
N TYR A 347 -11.36 2.08 -8.85
CA TYR A 347 -11.07 2.28 -7.43
C TYR A 347 -11.04 3.77 -7.06
N PRO A 348 -12.18 4.47 -7.14
CA PRO A 348 -12.20 5.91 -6.89
C PRO A 348 -11.76 6.30 -5.47
N PRO A 349 -10.94 7.36 -5.33
CA PRO A 349 -10.61 7.91 -4.02
C PRO A 349 -11.86 8.46 -3.32
N SER A 350 -11.78 8.72 -2.01
CA SER A 350 -12.88 9.40 -1.32
C SER A 350 -13.00 10.85 -1.83
N SER A 351 -14.18 11.25 -2.30
CA SER A 351 -14.42 12.60 -2.83
C SER A 351 -14.35 13.64 -1.70
N SER A 352 -13.76 14.80 -1.97
CA SER A 352 -13.76 15.94 -1.04
C SER A 352 -15.14 16.60 -0.89
N SER A 353 -16.11 16.22 -1.73
CA SER A 353 -17.40 16.89 -1.87
C SER A 353 -18.58 15.92 -1.68
N SER A 354 -19.03 15.80 -0.45
CA SER A 354 -20.43 15.49 -0.13
C SER A 354 -20.82 16.13 1.21
N SER A 355 -20.83 17.46 1.21
CA SER A 355 -21.61 18.23 2.18
C SER A 355 -23.11 18.05 1.88
N SER A 356 -23.75 17.07 2.50
CA SER A 356 -25.19 17.14 2.84
C SER A 356 -25.63 15.99 3.75
N SER A 357 -25.64 16.31 5.05
CA SER A 357 -26.67 15.95 6.04
C SER A 357 -27.91 15.18 5.55
N SER A 358 -28.05 13.92 5.98
CA SER A 358 -29.16 13.38 6.81
C SER A 358 -29.15 11.84 6.76
N PRO A 359 -29.35 11.13 7.88
CA PRO A 359 -29.56 9.69 7.85
C PRO A 359 -30.96 9.40 7.27
N PRO A 360 -31.13 8.50 6.29
CA PRO A 360 -32.45 8.05 5.90
C PRO A 360 -32.96 7.12 7.01
N THR A 361 -33.76 7.70 7.91
CA THR A 361 -34.71 6.93 8.71
C THR A 361 -35.70 6.27 7.75
N GLY A 362 -35.58 4.97 7.54
CA GLY A 362 -36.51 4.23 6.70
C GLY A 362 -36.03 2.83 6.40
N SER A 363 -36.53 1.87 7.17
CA SER A 363 -36.57 0.46 6.79
C SER A 363 -37.16 0.29 5.38
N ASN A 364 -36.52 -0.55 4.57
CA ASN A 364 -36.91 -1.00 3.23
C ASN A 364 -36.85 0.04 2.11
N ALA A 365 -35.79 -0.01 1.31
CA ALA A 365 -35.82 0.42 -0.08
C ALA A 365 -34.91 -0.46 -0.95
N ALA A 366 -35.52 -1.44 -1.59
CA ALA A 366 -35.07 -1.90 -2.89
C ALA A 366 -35.25 -0.73 -3.87
N GLY A 367 -34.19 0.07 -4.05
CA GLY A 367 -34.16 1.19 -4.96
C GLY A 367 -32.84 1.15 -5.72
N GLY A 368 -32.89 0.68 -6.97
CA GLY A 368 -31.73 0.61 -7.84
C GLY A 368 -31.24 2.02 -8.21
N GLY A 369 -30.23 2.50 -7.52
CA GLY A 369 -29.26 3.39 -8.13
C GLY A 369 -28.39 2.54 -9.05
N SER A 370 -28.32 2.88 -10.33
CA SER A 370 -27.43 2.21 -11.28
C SER A 370 -26.01 2.32 -10.76
N VAL A 371 -25.45 1.21 -10.30
CA VAL A 371 -24.00 1.06 -10.08
C VAL A 371 -23.35 1.38 -11.42
N GLU A 372 -22.47 2.38 -11.49
CA GLU A 372 -21.65 2.57 -12.69
C GLU A 372 -20.91 1.27 -12.96
N GLU A 373 -21.15 0.69 -14.14
CA GLU A 373 -20.68 -0.64 -14.51
C GLU A 373 -19.14 -0.64 -14.46
N GLY A 374 -18.57 -1.40 -13.52
CA GLY A 374 -17.12 -1.56 -13.37
C GLY A 374 -16.50 -0.98 -12.09
N VAL A 375 -17.20 -0.12 -11.33
CA VAL A 375 -16.67 0.42 -10.07
C VAL A 375 -16.78 -0.61 -8.94
N VAL A 376 -15.70 -0.78 -8.18
CA VAL A 376 -15.67 -1.72 -7.04
C VAL A 376 -16.32 -1.11 -5.81
N ARG A 377 -17.05 -1.94 -5.05
CA ARG A 377 -17.68 -1.53 -3.79
C ARG A 377 -16.62 -1.19 -2.73
N SER A 378 -16.81 -0.07 -2.03
CA SER A 378 -15.95 0.31 -0.90
C SER A 378 -16.27 -0.50 0.36
N THR A 379 -15.34 -0.52 1.32
CA THR A 379 -15.58 -1.19 2.60
C THR A 379 -16.65 -0.46 3.42
N THR A 380 -16.71 0.88 3.40
CA THR A 380 -17.63 1.68 4.23
C THR A 380 -19.12 1.38 3.99
N GLY A 381 -19.50 0.95 2.79
CA GLY A 381 -20.87 0.52 2.48
C GLY A 381 -21.91 1.63 2.42
N GLU A 382 -21.50 2.91 2.46
CA GLU A 382 -22.37 4.03 2.13
C GLU A 382 -22.72 3.92 0.63
N THR A 383 -24.01 3.96 0.32
CA THR A 383 -24.59 3.58 -0.97
C THR A 383 -24.11 4.49 -2.10
N GLY A 384 -23.03 4.08 -2.76
CA GLY A 384 -22.52 4.65 -4.00
C GLY A 384 -21.19 4.02 -4.40
N PRO A 385 -20.85 4.00 -5.71
CA PRO A 385 -19.51 3.68 -6.17
C PRO A 385 -18.51 4.74 -5.66
N GLY A 386 -17.42 4.29 -5.02
CA GLY A 386 -16.35 5.19 -4.53
C GLY A 386 -16.45 5.55 -3.05
N GLY A 387 -15.39 5.21 -2.31
CA GLY A 387 -15.27 5.52 -0.88
C GLY A 387 -13.82 5.57 -0.39
N GLY A 388 -12.84 5.48 -1.30
CA GLY A 388 -11.42 5.53 -0.98
C GLY A 388 -10.87 4.32 -0.21
N THR A 389 -11.69 3.36 0.21
CA THR A 389 -11.23 2.16 0.96
C THR A 389 -11.76 0.87 0.37
N TYR A 390 -10.87 -0.09 0.13
CA TYR A 390 -11.17 -1.32 -0.61
C TYR A 390 -10.55 -2.56 0.05
N ALA A 391 -11.32 -3.65 0.12
CA ALA A 391 -10.81 -4.98 0.48
C ALA A 391 -11.00 -5.90 -0.72
N LEU A 392 -9.91 -6.40 -1.32
CA LEU A 392 -9.92 -7.08 -2.62
C LEU A 392 -9.39 -8.51 -2.56
N GLY A 393 -10.01 -9.39 -3.34
CA GLY A 393 -9.59 -10.79 -3.51
C GLY A 393 -8.64 -10.99 -4.70
N SER A 394 -8.37 -12.26 -5.04
CA SER A 394 -7.41 -12.63 -6.10
C SER A 394 -7.85 -12.23 -7.50
N SER A 395 -9.16 -12.04 -7.70
CA SER A 395 -9.76 -11.51 -8.93
C SER A 395 -9.71 -9.98 -9.00
N ILE A 396 -9.08 -9.31 -8.02
CA ILE A 396 -9.07 -7.86 -7.80
C ILE A 396 -10.47 -7.23 -7.71
N ASP A 397 -11.49 -8.03 -7.39
CA ASP A 397 -12.85 -7.59 -7.06
C ASP A 397 -13.04 -7.52 -5.53
N ASP A 398 -14.13 -6.88 -5.10
CA ASP A 398 -14.55 -6.78 -3.70
C ASP A 398 -14.63 -8.17 -3.03
N THR A 399 -14.01 -8.28 -1.86
CA THR A 399 -14.11 -9.44 -0.97
C THR A 399 -14.52 -9.03 0.46
N PHE A 400 -14.94 -7.78 0.68
CA PHE A 400 -15.34 -7.30 1.99
C PHE A 400 -16.56 -8.06 2.50
N ASN A 401 -16.36 -8.86 3.55
CA ASN A 401 -17.41 -9.68 4.14
C ASN A 401 -18.15 -8.92 5.24
N SER A 402 -19.20 -8.16 4.88
CA SER A 402 -19.97 -7.36 5.83
C SER A 402 -20.59 -8.18 6.98
N ALA A 403 -20.89 -9.47 6.74
CA ALA A 403 -21.44 -10.36 7.77
C ALA A 403 -20.45 -10.60 8.93
N LYS A 404 -19.14 -10.54 8.67
CA LYS A 404 -18.10 -10.64 9.72
C LYS A 404 -18.05 -9.41 10.65
N TYR A 405 -18.67 -8.31 10.25
CA TYR A 405 -18.79 -7.09 11.05
C TYR A 405 -20.17 -6.95 11.69
N ALA A 406 -21.08 -7.89 11.45
CA ALA A 406 -22.43 -7.87 12.03
C ALA A 406 -22.34 -7.98 13.55
N GLY A 407 -23.02 -7.07 14.26
CA GLY A 407 -23.01 -7.02 15.72
C GLY A 407 -21.86 -6.22 16.34
N LEU A 408 -20.89 -5.76 15.55
CA LEU A 408 -19.90 -4.78 16.02
C LEU A 408 -20.46 -3.37 15.89
N ASP A 409 -20.29 -2.53 16.91
CA ASP A 409 -20.34 -1.09 16.70
C ASP A 409 -19.11 -0.70 15.88
N ARG A 410 -19.30 -0.62 14.57
CA ARG A 410 -18.24 -0.35 13.62
C ARG A 410 -17.63 1.02 13.81
N ALA A 411 -18.40 2.02 14.25
CA ALA A 411 -17.86 3.36 14.48
C ALA A 411 -16.97 3.37 15.72
N ALA A 412 -17.43 2.78 16.82
CA ALA A 412 -16.62 2.64 18.03
C ALA A 412 -15.37 1.79 17.77
N MET A 413 -15.48 0.73 16.97
CA MET A 413 -14.37 -0.18 16.69
C MET A 413 -13.32 0.42 15.75
N ARG A 414 -13.70 1.30 14.82
CA ARG A 414 -12.73 2.12 14.08
C ARG A 414 -11.91 3.02 15.00
N GLU A 415 -12.58 3.74 15.91
CA GLU A 415 -11.90 4.61 16.87
C GLU A 415 -11.00 3.80 17.81
N ALA A 416 -11.45 2.62 18.25
CA ALA A 416 -10.68 1.72 19.08
C ALA A 416 -9.41 1.22 18.40
N VAL A 417 -9.52 0.73 17.16
CA VAL A 417 -8.36 0.31 16.35
C VAL A 417 -7.40 1.47 16.13
N TRP A 418 -7.91 2.64 15.76
CA TRP A 418 -7.06 3.82 15.52
C TRP A 418 -6.29 4.21 16.78
N ARG A 419 -6.98 4.40 17.90
CA ARG A 419 -6.37 4.78 19.18
C ARG A 419 -5.36 3.74 19.63
N HIS A 420 -5.69 2.46 19.54
CA HIS A 420 -4.79 1.34 19.87
C HIS A 420 -3.49 1.41 19.05
N THR A 421 -3.61 1.60 17.74
CA THR A 421 -2.46 1.66 16.84
C THR A 421 -1.62 2.91 17.06
N MET A 422 -2.25 4.07 17.31
CA MET A 422 -1.50 5.30 17.62
C MET A 422 -0.84 5.26 18.99
N ASP A 423 -1.48 4.67 20.00
CA ASP A 423 -0.89 4.49 21.33
C ASP A 423 0.35 3.60 21.28
N ALA A 424 0.31 2.53 20.46
CA ALA A 424 1.50 1.72 20.19
C ALA A 424 2.64 2.55 19.61
N PHE A 425 2.33 3.39 18.62
CA PHE A 425 3.33 4.25 17.99
C PHE A 425 3.90 5.31 18.93
N ASP A 426 3.05 6.01 19.68
CA ASP A 426 3.47 7.05 20.62
C ASP A 426 4.29 6.46 21.77
N THR A 427 3.90 5.28 22.27
CA THR A 427 4.63 4.55 23.30
C THR A 427 6.04 4.17 22.84
N ILE A 428 6.15 3.58 21.64
CA ILE A 428 7.43 3.14 21.08
C ILE A 428 8.31 4.35 20.74
N ALA A 429 7.74 5.42 20.16
CA ALA A 429 8.47 6.66 19.87
C ALA A 429 9.00 7.34 21.13
N ALA A 430 8.34 7.15 22.28
CA ALA A 430 8.82 7.60 23.59
C ALA A 430 9.90 6.69 24.20
N GLY A 431 10.39 5.68 23.47
CA GLY A 431 11.40 4.72 23.92
C GLY A 431 10.88 3.70 24.92
N LYS A 432 9.57 3.47 24.98
CA LYS A 432 8.93 2.50 25.88
C LYS A 432 8.50 1.24 25.12
N VAL A 433 8.42 0.13 25.84
CA VAL A 433 7.87 -1.13 25.33
C VAL A 433 6.34 -1.04 25.37
N PHE A 434 5.68 -1.28 24.23
CA PHE A 434 4.24 -1.28 24.17
C PHE A 434 3.65 -2.52 24.85
N THR A 435 2.52 -2.31 25.52
CA THR A 435 1.66 -3.38 26.04
C THR A 435 0.22 -3.02 25.74
N GLY A 436 -0.55 -3.94 25.18
CA GLY A 436 -1.97 -3.76 24.93
C GLY A 436 -2.71 -3.36 26.20
N ALA A 437 -3.36 -2.20 26.16
CA ALA A 437 -4.25 -1.81 27.24
C ALA A 437 -5.43 -2.79 27.32
N LYS A 438 -5.88 -3.12 28.53
CA LYS A 438 -7.25 -3.61 28.70
C LYS A 438 -8.16 -2.47 28.25
N GLN A 439 -8.78 -2.60 27.09
CA GLN A 439 -9.86 -1.70 26.74
C GLN A 439 -10.94 -1.93 27.81
N ALA A 440 -11.13 -0.91 28.66
CA ALA A 440 -12.11 -1.00 29.72
C ALA A 440 -13.47 -1.06 29.03
N ALA A 441 -14.20 -2.16 29.23
CA ALA A 441 -15.58 -2.28 28.81
C ALA A 441 -16.34 -1.03 29.31
N GLN A 442 -16.74 -0.18 28.37
CA GLN A 442 -17.65 0.95 28.64
C GLN A 442 -19.08 0.49 28.47
#